data_AF-A0A7S3KDS7-F1
#
_entry.id   AF-A0A7S3KDS7-F1
#
_cell.length_a   1.000
_cell.length_b   1.000
_cell.length_c   1.000
_cell.angle_alpha   90.00
_cell.angle_beta   90.00
_cell.angle_gamma   90.00
#
_symmetry.space_group_name_H-M   'P 1'
#
loop_
_entity.id
_entity.type
_entity.pdbx_description
1 polymer ?
#
loop_
_entity_poly.entity_id
_entity_poly.type
_entity_poly.pdbx_seq_one_letter_code
_entity_poly.pdbx_strand_id
1 'polypeptide(L)'
;MKIYDQEFSKIVYKTLSKYATMMKHSLNSQSFEQKIEMLRDEDDEGYRKIFFESEKEEITALKKVTDKVLKGIGIMEQDYVFSLNYHSKDPEFKKELMAIQEELTQELFTDDEINPPLPDDLTAEVAQEIKDFAKESTERVLRELPQKYRDANILQNEISFEVAKLDDVIFVKYGYKNKVVLEAFRKYNLLPQQPGAAMNMPS
;
A
#
# COMPACT_ATOMS: atom_id res chain seq x y z
N MET A 1 -32.51 5.83 5.56
CA MET A 1 -31.15 6.01 5.03
C MET A 1 -30.90 7.50 4.94
N LYS A 2 -29.98 8.01 5.76
CA LYS A 2 -29.66 9.44 5.87
C LYS A 2 -28.47 9.75 4.98
N ILE A 3 -28.53 10.88 4.27
CA ILE A 3 -27.38 11.44 3.56
C ILE A 3 -26.87 12.60 4.42
N TYR A 4 -25.66 12.48 4.93
CA TYR A 4 -24.95 13.58 5.58
C TYR A 4 -24.41 14.53 4.51
N ASP A 5 -24.21 15.80 4.84
CA ASP A 5 -23.60 16.75 3.92
C ASP A 5 -22.11 16.42 3.63
N GLN A 6 -21.56 17.11 2.64
CA GLN A 6 -20.18 16.87 2.19
C GLN A 6 -19.14 17.22 3.26
N GLU A 7 -19.31 18.33 3.97
CA GLU A 7 -18.35 18.80 4.97
C GLU A 7 -18.25 17.81 6.14
N PHE A 8 -19.40 17.39 6.67
CA PHE A 8 -19.46 16.37 7.70
C PHE A 8 -18.82 15.06 7.23
N SER A 9 -19.13 14.61 6.00
CA SER A 9 -18.57 13.38 5.45
C SER A 9 -17.04 13.44 5.33
N LYS A 10 -16.48 14.60 4.96
CA LYS A 10 -15.03 14.86 4.92
C LYS A 10 -14.39 14.81 6.31
N ILE A 11 -15.02 15.41 7.33
CA ILE A 11 -14.51 15.39 8.71
C ILE A 11 -14.42 13.96 9.24
N VAL A 12 -15.48 13.17 9.04
CA VAL A 12 -15.50 11.76 9.45
C VAL A 12 -14.44 10.97 8.67
N TYR A 13 -14.30 11.21 7.36
CA TYR A 13 -13.28 10.57 6.53
C TYR A 13 -11.86 10.87 7.00
N LYS A 14 -11.54 12.14 7.27
CA LYS A 14 -10.24 12.56 7.80
C LYS A 14 -9.94 11.88 9.12
N THR A 15 -10.93 11.83 10.02
CA THR A 15 -10.79 11.19 11.34
C THR A 15 -10.48 9.70 11.21
N LEU A 16 -11.29 8.97 10.44
CA LEU A 16 -11.09 7.53 10.21
C LEU A 16 -9.73 7.26 9.53
N SER A 17 -9.40 8.04 8.51
CA SER A 17 -8.15 7.90 7.76
C SER A 17 -6.93 8.14 8.65
N LYS A 18 -6.97 9.15 9.52
CA LYS A 18 -5.88 9.41 10.47
C LYS A 18 -5.57 8.20 11.34
N TYR A 19 -6.59 7.64 12.00
CA TYR A 19 -6.40 6.47 12.86
C TYR A 19 -6.02 5.21 12.08
N ALA A 20 -6.61 4.99 10.90
CA ALA A 20 -6.26 3.88 10.02
C ALA A 20 -4.79 3.94 9.61
N THR A 21 -4.30 5.12 9.20
CA THR A 21 -2.92 5.36 8.79
C THR A 21 -1.92 5.13 9.93
N MET A 22 -2.18 5.69 11.12
CA MET A 22 -1.32 5.48 12.30
C MET A 22 -1.22 3.99 12.68
N MET A 23 -2.36 3.30 12.70
CA MET A 23 -2.43 1.89 13.06
C MET A 23 -1.73 1.01 12.03
N LYS A 24 -1.96 1.27 10.74
CA LYS A 24 -1.32 0.53 9.65
C LYS A 24 0.20 0.66 9.71
N HIS A 25 0.72 1.86 9.97
CA HIS A 25 2.16 2.06 10.12
C HIS A 25 2.75 1.20 11.26
N SER A 26 2.07 1.18 12.42
CA SER A 26 2.50 0.37 13.57
C SER A 26 2.46 -1.14 13.27
N LEU A 27 1.37 -1.65 12.70
CA LEU A 27 1.21 -3.08 12.39
C LEU A 27 2.18 -3.55 11.29
N ASN A 28 2.39 -2.70 10.28
CA ASN A 28 3.34 -2.99 9.21
C ASN A 28 4.77 -3.09 9.74
N SER A 29 5.17 -2.21 10.66
CA SER A 29 6.52 -2.24 11.22
C SER A 29 6.80 -3.53 12.00
N GLN A 30 5.85 -3.94 12.84
CA GLN A 30 5.98 -5.17 13.65
C GLN A 30 5.97 -6.44 12.79
N SER A 31 5.00 -6.56 11.87
CA SER A 31 4.91 -7.73 10.99
C SER A 31 6.07 -7.80 10.00
N PHE A 32 6.58 -6.66 9.55
CA PHE A 32 7.75 -6.61 8.66
C PHE A 32 8.97 -7.29 9.30
N GLU A 33 9.34 -6.94 10.54
CA GLU A 33 10.51 -7.52 11.20
C GLU A 33 10.40 -9.05 11.32
N GLN A 34 9.22 -9.55 11.70
CA GLN A 34 8.95 -10.99 11.80
C GLN A 34 9.02 -11.68 10.43
N LYS A 35 8.44 -11.08 9.39
CA LYS A 35 8.52 -11.58 8.01
C LYS A 35 9.96 -11.66 7.50
N ILE A 36 10.77 -10.64 7.79
CA ILE A 36 12.20 -10.62 7.41
C ILE A 36 12.97 -11.74 8.11
N GLU A 37 12.67 -12.02 9.38
CA GLU A 37 13.27 -13.14 10.11
C GLU A 37 12.95 -14.48 9.42
N MET A 38 11.67 -14.74 9.11
CA MET A 38 11.27 -15.98 8.42
C MET A 38 11.92 -16.13 7.04
N LEU A 39 12.05 -15.05 6.26
CA LEU A 39 12.72 -15.10 4.96
C LEU A 39 14.20 -15.44 5.07
N ARG A 40 14.89 -14.92 6.11
CA ARG A 40 16.31 -15.21 6.36
C ARG A 40 16.53 -16.65 6.79
N ASP A 41 15.57 -17.22 7.51
CA ASP A 41 15.57 -18.61 7.97
C ASP A 41 15.04 -19.60 6.91
N GLU A 42 14.69 -19.11 5.71
CA GLU A 42 14.08 -19.89 4.62
C GLU A 42 12.76 -20.59 5.03
N ASP A 43 12.05 -20.04 6.03
CA ASP A 43 10.76 -20.53 6.51
C ASP A 43 9.58 -19.91 5.75
N ASP A 44 9.28 -20.48 4.58
CA ASP A 44 8.17 -20.04 3.74
C ASP A 44 6.79 -20.21 4.40
N GLU A 45 6.61 -21.24 5.24
CA GLU A 45 5.33 -21.49 5.93
C GLU A 45 5.12 -20.48 7.06
N GLY A 46 6.16 -20.23 7.85
CA GLY A 46 6.16 -19.19 8.88
C GLY A 46 5.92 -17.80 8.31
N TYR A 47 6.59 -17.44 7.21
CA TYR A 47 6.36 -16.18 6.51
C TYR A 47 4.89 -16.04 6.11
N ARG A 48 4.34 -17.07 5.46
CA ARG A 48 2.97 -17.07 4.97
C ARG A 48 1.98 -16.91 6.11
N LYS A 49 2.22 -17.56 7.24
CA LYS A 49 1.39 -17.44 8.44
C LYS A 49 1.39 -16.01 8.97
N ILE A 50 2.56 -15.40 9.18
CA ILE A 50 2.68 -14.02 9.68
C ILE A 50 1.99 -13.04 8.72
N PHE A 51 2.17 -13.22 7.40
CA PHE A 51 1.52 -12.38 6.40
C PHE A 51 -0.02 -12.37 6.59
N PHE A 52 -0.67 -13.54 6.56
CA PHE A 52 -2.13 -13.60 6.68
C PHE A 52 -2.65 -13.24 8.08
N GLU A 53 -1.89 -13.51 9.14
CA GLU A 53 -2.24 -13.07 10.49
C GLU A 53 -2.21 -11.55 10.59
N SER A 54 -1.20 -10.89 10.01
CA SER A 54 -1.10 -9.43 10.00
C SER A 54 -2.24 -8.75 9.21
N GLU A 55 -2.65 -9.30 8.06
CA GLU A 55 -3.82 -8.79 7.31
C GLU A 55 -5.12 -8.91 8.13
N LYS A 56 -5.30 -10.05 8.82
CA LYS A 56 -6.48 -10.27 9.67
C LYS A 56 -6.51 -9.31 10.86
N GLU A 57 -5.34 -9.04 11.45
CA GLU A 57 -5.19 -8.05 12.53
C GLU A 57 -5.49 -6.64 12.03
N GLU A 58 -4.99 -6.24 10.85
CA GLU A 58 -5.30 -4.95 10.22
C GLU A 58 -6.82 -4.78 10.03
N ILE A 59 -7.49 -5.75 9.41
CA ILE A 59 -8.95 -5.72 9.18
C ILE A 59 -9.72 -5.60 10.52
N THR A 60 -9.33 -6.40 11.52
CA THR A 60 -9.99 -6.40 12.82
C THR A 60 -9.82 -5.07 13.55
N ALA A 61 -8.61 -4.51 13.49
CA ALA A 61 -8.28 -3.25 14.14
C ALA A 61 -8.94 -2.06 13.42
N LEU A 62 -8.97 -2.05 12.07
CA LEU A 62 -9.70 -1.07 11.27
C LEU A 62 -11.18 -1.04 11.65
N LYS A 63 -11.82 -2.21 11.72
CA LYS A 63 -13.23 -2.31 12.12
C LYS A 63 -13.47 -1.74 13.52
N LYS A 64 -12.61 -2.08 14.49
CA LYS A 64 -12.70 -1.55 15.86
C LYS A 64 -12.56 -0.03 15.91
N VAL A 65 -11.67 0.55 15.11
CA VAL A 65 -11.50 2.01 15.01
C VAL A 65 -12.75 2.64 14.42
N THR A 66 -13.24 2.11 13.29
CA THR A 66 -14.47 2.59 12.63
C THR A 66 -15.65 2.57 13.58
N ASP A 67 -15.90 1.44 14.24
CA ASP A 67 -17.00 1.29 15.20
C ASP A 67 -16.89 2.32 16.33
N LYS A 68 -15.70 2.54 16.89
CA LYS A 68 -15.47 3.49 17.98
C LYS A 68 -15.70 4.94 17.54
N VAL A 69 -15.16 5.33 16.38
CA VAL A 69 -15.29 6.70 15.86
C VAL A 69 -16.74 7.00 15.53
N LEU A 70 -17.40 6.13 14.76
CA LEU A 70 -18.79 6.34 14.35
C LEU A 70 -19.75 6.32 15.55
N LYS A 71 -19.54 5.41 16.51
CA LYS A 71 -20.31 5.40 17.77
C LYS A 71 -20.08 6.66 18.59
N GLY A 72 -18.85 7.16 18.65
CA GLY A 72 -18.51 8.40 19.36
C GLY A 72 -19.19 9.63 18.77
N ILE A 73 -19.35 9.66 17.44
CA ILE A 73 -20.03 10.75 16.71
C ILE A 73 -21.55 10.53 16.67
N GLY A 74 -22.03 9.33 17.01
CA GLY A 74 -23.46 9.00 17.06
C GLY A 74 -24.09 8.76 15.69
N ILE A 75 -23.33 8.21 14.74
CA ILE A 75 -23.80 7.91 13.38
C ILE A 75 -23.72 6.43 13.05
N MET A 76 -24.57 5.98 12.12
CA MET A 76 -24.56 4.61 11.61
C MET A 76 -23.57 4.47 10.46
N GLU A 77 -22.78 3.40 10.46
CA GLU A 77 -21.81 3.10 9.39
C GLU A 77 -22.46 3.05 8.01
N GLN A 78 -23.63 2.42 7.89
CA GLN A 78 -24.34 2.33 6.62
C GLN A 78 -24.73 3.70 6.05
N ASP A 79 -25.19 4.63 6.90
CA ASP A 79 -25.54 5.99 6.47
C ASP A 79 -24.28 6.78 6.08
N TYR A 80 -23.17 6.57 6.78
CA TYR A 80 -21.88 7.19 6.45
C TYR A 80 -21.33 6.68 5.10
N VAL A 81 -21.26 5.36 4.92
CA VAL A 81 -20.81 4.74 3.66
C VAL A 81 -21.70 5.17 2.50
N PHE A 82 -23.01 5.25 2.71
CA PHE A 82 -23.94 5.73 1.70
C PHE A 82 -23.68 7.21 1.34
N SER A 83 -23.41 8.06 2.33
CA SER A 83 -23.09 9.48 2.11
C SER A 83 -21.78 9.66 1.34
N LEU A 84 -20.73 8.91 1.69
CA LEU A 84 -19.47 8.89 0.95
C LEU A 84 -19.68 8.51 -0.53
N ASN A 85 -20.39 7.42 -0.78
CA ASN A 85 -20.67 6.94 -2.13
C ASN A 85 -21.54 7.92 -2.93
N TYR A 86 -22.48 8.58 -2.28
CA TYR A 86 -23.33 9.59 -2.89
C TYR A 86 -22.50 10.80 -3.36
N HIS A 87 -21.68 11.37 -2.47
CA HIS A 87 -20.86 12.55 -2.78
C HIS A 87 -19.68 12.24 -3.69
N SER A 88 -19.16 11.01 -3.67
CA SER A 88 -18.09 10.57 -4.58
C SER A 88 -18.50 10.55 -6.05
N LYS A 89 -19.74 10.90 -6.41
CA LYS A 89 -20.11 11.16 -7.81
C LYS A 89 -19.60 12.51 -8.30
N ASP A 90 -19.34 13.45 -7.38
CA ASP A 90 -18.74 14.74 -7.65
C ASP A 90 -17.20 14.61 -7.74
N PRO A 91 -16.59 14.96 -8.88
CA PRO A 91 -15.14 14.94 -9.03
C PRO A 91 -14.42 15.86 -8.03
N GLU A 92 -15.00 16.98 -7.64
CA GLU A 92 -14.35 17.92 -6.73
C GLU A 92 -14.27 17.34 -5.32
N PHE A 93 -15.35 16.73 -4.84
CA PHE A 93 -15.35 15.99 -3.58
C PHE A 93 -14.28 14.89 -3.57
N LYS A 94 -14.09 14.15 -4.67
CA LYS A 94 -13.01 13.15 -4.76
C LYS A 94 -11.62 13.77 -4.62
N LYS A 95 -11.36 14.91 -5.27
CA LYS A 95 -10.08 15.62 -5.14
C LYS A 95 -9.84 16.06 -3.70
N GLU A 96 -10.86 16.55 -3.03
CA GLU A 96 -10.76 16.94 -1.62
C GLU A 96 -10.45 15.73 -0.71
N LEU A 97 -11.04 14.55 -0.97
CA LEU A 97 -10.67 13.34 -0.23
C LEU A 97 -9.22 12.92 -0.48
N MET A 98 -8.70 13.09 -1.70
CA MET A 98 -7.28 12.85 -2.00
C MET A 98 -6.38 13.86 -1.28
N ALA A 99 -6.74 15.14 -1.28
CA ALA A 99 -6.00 16.18 -0.56
C ALA A 99 -5.96 15.90 0.96
N ILE A 100 -7.03 15.35 1.55
CA ILE A 100 -7.02 14.92 2.95
C ILE A 100 -5.98 13.81 3.17
N GLN A 101 -5.82 12.86 2.26
CA GLN A 101 -4.80 11.80 2.39
C GLN A 101 -3.38 12.37 2.30
N GLU A 102 -3.15 13.33 1.40
CA GLU A 102 -1.87 14.03 1.29
C GLU A 102 -1.55 14.82 2.56
N GLU A 103 -2.53 15.59 3.07
CA GLU A 103 -2.40 16.34 4.33
C GLU A 103 -2.08 15.40 5.50
N LEU A 104 -2.79 14.28 5.64
CA LEU A 104 -2.54 13.30 6.71
C LEU A 104 -1.15 12.66 6.58
N THR A 105 -0.68 12.42 5.36
CA THR A 105 0.67 11.88 5.12
C THR A 105 1.73 12.86 5.64
N GLN A 106 1.58 14.16 5.34
CA GLN A 106 2.47 15.21 5.82
C GLN A 106 2.34 15.46 7.33
N GLU A 107 1.15 15.29 7.91
CA GLU A 107 0.91 15.47 9.34
C GLU A 107 1.54 14.34 10.18
N LEU A 108 1.47 13.10 9.68
CA LEU A 108 1.78 11.90 10.47
C LEU A 108 3.19 11.38 10.29
N PHE A 109 3.87 11.72 9.19
CA PHE A 109 5.17 11.16 8.84
C PHE A 109 6.19 12.27 8.65
N THR A 110 7.45 11.97 8.96
CA THR A 110 8.54 12.91 8.69
C THR A 110 8.84 12.96 7.19
N ASP A 111 9.49 14.05 6.74
CA ASP A 111 9.93 14.16 5.35
C ASP A 111 10.82 12.97 4.94
N ASP A 112 11.67 12.47 5.84
CA ASP A 112 12.51 11.29 5.61
C ASP A 112 11.70 9.98 5.47
N GLU A 113 10.52 9.88 6.10
CA GLU A 113 9.63 8.72 5.93
C GLU A 113 8.82 8.79 4.63
N ILE A 114 8.56 10.02 4.14
CA ILE A 114 7.82 10.27 2.90
C ILE A 114 8.76 10.14 1.70
N ASN A 115 9.91 10.80 1.77
CA ASN A 115 10.95 10.89 0.75
C ASN A 115 12.30 10.48 1.36
N PRO A 116 12.53 9.17 1.57
CA PRO A 116 13.75 8.73 2.21
C PRO A 116 14.98 9.12 1.37
N PRO A 117 16.05 9.61 2.01
CA PRO A 117 17.28 9.91 1.31
C PRO A 117 17.81 8.66 0.62
N LEU A 118 18.28 8.84 -0.61
CA LEU A 118 18.90 7.78 -1.39
C LEU A 118 20.28 7.44 -0.81
N PRO A 119 20.51 6.19 -0.39
CA PRO A 119 21.83 5.74 0.04
C PRO A 119 22.87 5.87 -1.09
N ASP A 120 24.11 6.22 -0.75
CA ASP A 120 25.19 6.41 -1.71
C ASP A 120 25.55 5.12 -2.48
N ASP A 121 25.33 3.97 -1.84
CA ASP A 121 25.54 2.64 -2.40
C ASP A 121 24.41 2.15 -3.31
N LEU A 122 23.26 2.84 -3.34
CA LEU A 122 22.17 2.56 -4.28
C LEU A 122 22.40 3.34 -5.59
N THR A 123 23.36 2.88 -6.38
CA THR A 123 23.70 3.46 -7.68
C THR A 123 22.65 3.16 -8.76
N ALA A 124 22.80 3.76 -9.94
CA ALA A 124 21.91 3.49 -11.08
C ALA A 124 22.00 2.02 -11.53
N GLU A 125 23.19 1.42 -11.47
CA GLU A 125 23.42 0.01 -11.78
C GLU A 125 22.70 -0.90 -10.79
N VAL A 126 22.85 -0.65 -9.47
CA VAL A 126 22.17 -1.42 -8.43
C VAL A 126 20.65 -1.29 -8.55
N ALA A 127 20.16 -0.08 -8.82
CA ALA A 127 18.73 0.15 -9.05
C ALA A 127 18.22 -0.62 -10.28
N GLN A 128 18.99 -0.66 -11.37
CA GLN A 128 18.64 -1.43 -12.55
C GLN A 128 18.63 -2.94 -12.27
N GLU A 129 19.60 -3.45 -11.51
CA GLU A 129 19.62 -4.86 -11.07
C GLU A 129 18.39 -5.23 -10.23
N ILE A 130 18.00 -4.37 -9.28
CA ILE A 130 16.79 -4.59 -8.46
C ILE A 130 15.55 -4.62 -9.36
N LYS A 131 15.46 -3.71 -10.33
CA LYS A 131 14.33 -3.65 -11.28
C LYS A 131 14.25 -4.92 -12.13
N ASP A 132 15.37 -5.37 -12.69
CA ASP A 132 15.41 -6.58 -13.52
C ASP A 132 15.07 -7.81 -12.68
N PHE A 133 15.60 -7.91 -11.47
CA PHE A 133 15.23 -8.97 -10.51
C PHE A 133 13.73 -8.97 -10.19
N ALA A 134 13.15 -7.80 -9.94
CA ALA A 134 11.72 -7.67 -9.63
C ALA A 134 10.85 -8.08 -10.82
N LYS A 135 11.24 -7.67 -12.03
CA LYS A 135 10.56 -8.02 -13.27
C LYS A 135 10.62 -9.53 -13.52
N GLU A 136 11.81 -10.13 -13.49
CA GLU A 136 11.98 -11.57 -13.69
C GLU A 136 11.22 -12.39 -12.65
N SER A 137 11.25 -11.97 -11.38
CA SER A 137 10.51 -12.65 -10.31
C SER A 137 9.00 -12.58 -10.54
N THR A 138 8.49 -11.43 -10.95
CA THR A 138 7.07 -11.24 -11.26
C THR A 138 6.65 -12.08 -12.48
N GLU A 139 7.43 -12.07 -13.55
CA GLU A 139 7.18 -12.88 -14.75
C GLU A 139 7.19 -14.38 -14.44
N ARG A 140 8.09 -14.82 -13.56
CA ARG A 140 8.14 -16.20 -13.06
C ARG A 140 6.84 -16.59 -12.35
N VAL A 141 6.41 -15.76 -11.38
CA VAL A 141 5.15 -15.96 -10.62
C VAL A 141 3.95 -16.07 -11.57
N LEU A 142 3.83 -15.11 -12.51
CA LEU A 142 2.73 -15.08 -13.47
C LEU A 142 2.74 -16.25 -14.46
N ARG A 143 3.89 -16.87 -14.72
CA ARG A 143 4.02 -18.03 -15.58
C ARG A 143 3.74 -19.34 -14.85
N GLU A 144 4.18 -19.47 -13.60
CA GLU A 144 4.17 -20.73 -12.85
C GLU A 144 2.88 -20.94 -12.05
N LEU A 145 2.37 -19.91 -11.37
CA LEU A 145 1.18 -20.05 -10.53
C LEU A 145 -0.08 -20.48 -11.29
N PRO A 146 -0.37 -19.98 -12.51
CA PRO A 146 -1.54 -20.44 -13.27
C PRO A 146 -1.47 -21.91 -13.67
N GLN A 147 -0.28 -22.51 -13.71
CA GLN A 147 -0.12 -23.94 -13.97
C GLN A 147 -0.42 -24.78 -12.73
N LYS A 148 -0.18 -24.22 -11.54
CA LYS A 148 -0.35 -24.88 -10.23
C LYS A 148 -1.77 -24.76 -9.69
N TYR A 149 -2.41 -23.60 -9.88
CA TYR A 149 -3.73 -23.30 -9.33
C TYR A 149 -4.76 -23.15 -10.46
N ARG A 150 -5.78 -24.02 -10.45
CA ARG A 150 -6.88 -24.00 -11.43
C ARG A 150 -8.06 -23.12 -11.01
N ASP A 151 -8.25 -22.92 -9.71
CA ASP A 151 -9.27 -22.04 -9.19
C ASP A 151 -8.80 -20.58 -9.30
N ALA A 152 -9.63 -19.73 -9.91
CA ALA A 152 -9.27 -18.35 -10.19
C ALA A 152 -9.11 -17.49 -8.93
N ASN A 153 -9.91 -17.74 -7.87
CA ASN A 153 -9.82 -16.98 -6.63
C ASN A 153 -8.57 -17.38 -5.86
N ILE A 154 -8.26 -18.68 -5.79
CA ILE A 154 -7.03 -19.17 -5.17
C ILE A 154 -5.83 -18.61 -5.93
N LEU A 155 -5.82 -18.72 -7.27
CA LEU A 155 -4.75 -18.19 -8.11
C LEU A 155 -4.51 -16.70 -7.86
N GLN A 156 -5.57 -15.89 -7.82
CA GLN A 156 -5.46 -14.46 -7.57
C GLN A 156 -4.84 -14.17 -6.20
N ASN A 157 -5.28 -14.87 -5.16
CA ASN A 157 -4.73 -14.72 -3.81
C ASN A 157 -3.24 -15.10 -3.75
N GLU A 158 -2.84 -16.18 -4.43
CA GLU A 158 -1.44 -16.62 -4.47
C GLU A 158 -0.56 -15.65 -5.25
N ILE A 159 -1.05 -15.10 -6.37
CA ILE A 159 -0.32 -14.05 -7.10
C ILE A 159 -0.16 -12.81 -6.22
N SER A 160 -1.23 -12.36 -5.55
CA SER A 160 -1.16 -11.21 -4.64
C SER A 160 -0.16 -11.44 -3.50
N PHE A 161 -0.15 -12.64 -2.92
CA PHE A 161 0.81 -13.02 -1.89
C PHE A 161 2.26 -12.99 -2.39
N GLU A 162 2.56 -13.66 -3.51
CA GLU A 162 3.93 -13.72 -4.04
C GLU A 162 4.44 -12.35 -4.50
N VAL A 163 3.56 -11.52 -5.08
CA VAL A 163 3.92 -10.14 -5.45
C VAL A 163 4.16 -9.29 -4.21
N ALA A 164 3.34 -9.42 -3.15
CA ALA A 164 3.57 -8.70 -1.91
C ALA A 164 4.87 -9.14 -1.20
N LYS A 165 5.21 -10.43 -1.27
CA LYS A 165 6.45 -11.00 -0.74
C LYS A 165 7.70 -10.44 -1.42
N LEU A 166 7.60 -10.04 -2.68
CA LEU A 166 8.75 -9.55 -3.46
C LEU A 166 9.44 -8.35 -2.83
N ASP A 167 8.70 -7.41 -2.23
CA ASP A 167 9.27 -6.25 -1.54
C ASP A 167 10.16 -6.66 -0.36
N ASP A 168 9.72 -7.64 0.42
CA ASP A 168 10.48 -8.17 1.56
C ASP A 168 11.70 -8.97 1.08
N VAL A 169 11.57 -9.71 -0.03
CA VAL A 169 12.69 -10.44 -0.65
C VAL A 169 13.74 -9.47 -1.19
N ILE A 170 13.33 -8.38 -1.83
CA ILE A 170 14.24 -7.31 -2.29
C ILE A 170 14.97 -6.73 -1.08
N PHE A 171 14.27 -6.48 0.03
CA PHE A 171 14.89 -6.00 1.25
C PHE A 171 15.93 -7.00 1.81
N VAL A 172 15.61 -8.30 1.88
CA VAL A 172 16.58 -9.31 2.34
C VAL A 172 17.81 -9.38 1.43
N LYS A 173 17.61 -9.30 0.12
CA LYS A 173 18.68 -9.45 -0.87
C LYS A 173 19.56 -8.21 -1.03
N TYR A 174 18.96 -7.02 -1.02
CA TYR A 174 19.64 -5.76 -1.35
C TYR A 174 19.70 -4.76 -0.18
N GLY A 175 18.99 -5.00 0.92
CA GLY A 175 18.98 -4.13 2.09
C GLY A 175 18.10 -2.88 1.99
N TYR A 176 17.42 -2.66 0.86
CA TYR A 176 16.62 -1.46 0.62
C TYR A 176 15.13 -1.72 0.77
N LYS A 177 14.45 -0.88 1.56
CA LYS A 177 12.98 -0.89 1.64
C LYS A 177 12.39 -0.39 0.32
N ASN A 178 11.20 -0.88 -0.04
CA ASN A 178 10.53 -0.54 -1.30
C ASN A 178 10.43 0.99 -1.55
N LYS A 179 10.14 1.80 -0.52
CA LYS A 179 10.13 3.28 -0.66
C LYS A 179 11.45 3.86 -1.20
N VAL A 180 12.59 3.36 -0.71
CA VAL A 180 13.93 3.80 -1.16
C VAL A 180 14.18 3.33 -2.60
N VAL A 181 13.78 2.10 -2.92
CA VAL A 181 13.89 1.53 -4.28
C VAL A 181 13.07 2.34 -5.29
N LEU A 182 11.82 2.67 -4.95
CA LEU A 182 10.97 3.50 -5.80
C LEU A 182 11.54 4.89 -6.04
N GLU A 183 12.16 5.49 -5.01
CA GLU A 183 12.82 6.78 -5.16
C GLU A 183 14.06 6.69 -6.06
N ALA A 184 14.81 5.59 -5.98
CA ALA A 184 15.91 5.33 -6.92
C ALA A 184 15.38 5.19 -8.35
N PHE A 185 14.28 4.46 -8.53
CA PHE A 185 13.68 4.30 -9.86
C PHE A 185 13.18 5.61 -10.44
N ARG A 186 12.68 6.54 -9.63
CA ARG A 186 12.34 7.90 -10.07
C ARG A 186 13.59 8.68 -10.48
N LYS A 187 14.58 8.78 -9.59
CA LYS A 187 15.83 9.51 -9.83
C LYS A 187 16.56 9.05 -11.09
N TYR A 188 16.57 7.75 -11.34
CA TYR A 188 17.27 7.14 -12.48
C TYR A 188 16.37 6.88 -13.69
N ASN A 189 15.12 7.38 -13.71
CA ASN A 189 14.15 7.20 -14.80
C ASN A 189 13.89 5.72 -15.19
N LEU A 190 13.85 4.84 -14.18
CA LEU A 190 13.66 3.40 -14.36
C LEU A 190 12.20 2.97 -14.23
N LEU A 191 11.30 3.82 -13.75
CA LEU A 191 9.87 3.52 -13.76
C LEU A 191 9.38 3.33 -15.21
N PRO A 192 8.44 2.39 -15.46
CA PRO A 192 7.86 2.24 -16.78
C PRO A 192 7.24 3.58 -17.19
N GLN A 193 7.73 4.15 -18.29
CA GLN A 193 7.08 5.32 -18.87
C GLN A 193 5.66 4.91 -19.25
N GLN A 194 4.66 5.51 -18.61
CA GLN A 194 3.29 5.35 -19.06
C GLN A 194 3.24 5.72 -20.54
N PRO A 195 2.75 4.85 -21.43
CA PRO A 195 2.59 5.19 -22.84
C PRO A 195 1.48 6.24 -22.94
N GLY A 196 1.86 7.52 -22.90
CA GLY A 196 0.94 8.66 -22.90
C GLY A 196 1.58 10.04 -22.78
N ALA A 197 2.81 10.16 -22.26
CA ALA A 197 3.44 11.47 -22.08
C ALA A 197 4.19 12.02 -23.32
N ALA A 198 4.28 11.27 -24.42
CA ALA A 198 5.00 11.69 -25.64
C ALA A 198 4.11 12.37 -26.70
N MET A 199 2.82 12.60 -26.44
CA MET A 199 1.89 13.22 -27.41
C MET A 199 1.54 14.69 -27.13
N ASN A 200 2.31 15.40 -26.29
CA ASN A 200 2.19 16.86 -26.17
C ASN A 200 3.56 17.48 -25.95
N MET A 201 4.35 17.58 -27.01
CA MET A 201 5.29 18.70 -27.14
C MET A 201 4.87 19.50 -28.37
N PRO A 202 4.47 20.78 -28.21
CA PRO A 202 4.25 21.65 -29.35
C PRO A 202 5.61 21.92 -30.02
N SER A 203 5.61 21.74 -31.35
CA SER A 203 6.71 22.10 -32.25
C SER A 203 7.09 23.57 -32.19
#